data_AF-A0A7C8FRT4-F1
#
_entry.id   AF-A0A7C8FRT4-F1
#
_cell.length_a   1.000
_cell.length_b   1.000
_cell.length_c   1.000
_cell.angle_alpha   90.00
_cell.angle_beta   90.00
_cell.angle_gamma   90.00
#
_symmetry.space_group_name_H-M   'P 1'
#
loop_
_entity.id
_entity.type
_entity.pdbx_description
1 polymer ?
#
loop_
_entity_poly.entity_id
_entity_poly.type
_entity_poly.pdbx_seq_one_letter_code
_entity_poly.pdbx_strand_id
1 'polypeptide(L)' 'MGGLGARRATCAICPHACQLAEGQTGLCHGRVAVGGEVVDANYGRVTALTTVRQLAAIARRHLKHVYVGNC' A
#
# COMPACT_ATOMS: atom_id res chain seq x y z
N MET A 1 -11.26 21.97 20.86
CA MET A 1 -10.55 20.96 21.66
C MET A 1 -11.44 19.73 21.73
N GLY A 2 -11.18 18.69 20.93
CA GLY A 2 -12.08 17.54 20.79
C GLY A 2 -11.34 16.24 20.49
N GLY A 3 -11.09 15.45 21.53
CA GLY A 3 -10.92 13.99 21.49
C GLY A 3 -9.77 13.41 20.66
N LEU A 4 -8.55 13.40 21.19
CA LEU A 4 -7.43 12.55 20.75
C LEU A 4 -7.63 11.08 21.19
N GLY A 5 -8.82 10.53 20.95
CA GLY A 5 -9.01 9.08 20.95
C GLY A 5 -8.53 8.55 19.60
N ALA A 6 -7.69 7.52 19.58
CA ALA A 6 -7.16 6.92 18.37
C ALA A 6 -8.30 6.47 17.43
N ARG A 7 -8.75 7.38 16.55
CA ARG A 7 -9.76 7.08 15.53
C ARG A 7 -9.16 6.04 14.61
N ARG A 8 -9.75 4.84 14.61
CA ARG A 8 -9.37 3.75 13.72
C ARG A 8 -10.27 3.76 12.50
N ALA A 9 -9.67 3.64 11.32
CA ALA A 9 -10.39 3.48 10.06
C ALA A 9 -10.46 1.98 9.69
N THR A 10 -11.63 1.50 9.28
CA THR A 10 -11.79 0.11 8.83
C THR A 10 -11.65 0.05 7.31
N CYS A 11 -10.70 -0.74 6.80
CA CYS A 11 -10.51 -0.93 5.37
C CYS A 11 -11.58 -1.84 4.78
N ALA A 12 -12.47 -1.30 3.95
CA ALA A 12 -13.56 -2.07 3.31
C ALA A 12 -13.17 -2.71 1.96
N ILE A 13 -11.91 -2.58 1.52
CA ILE A 13 -11.53 -2.91 0.14
C ILE A 13 -11.07 -4.36 -0.04
N CYS A 14 -10.44 -4.95 0.97
CA CYS A 14 -9.94 -6.32 0.90
C CYS A 14 -10.52 -7.17 2.04
N PRO A 15 -10.53 -8.51 1.93
CA PRO A 15 -11.21 -9.38 2.90
C PRO A 15 -10.60 -9.34 4.30
N HIS A 16 -9.40 -8.78 4.48
CA HIS A 16 -8.76 -8.66 5.80
C HIS A 16 -9.45 -7.65 6.73
N ALA A 17 -10.25 -6.72 6.19
CA ALA A 17 -11.00 -5.74 6.98
C ALA A 17 -10.18 -5.02 8.08
N CYS A 18 -8.93 -4.64 7.77
CA CYS A 18 -7.99 -4.12 8.77
C CYS A 18 -8.55 -2.88 9.50
N GLN A 19 -8.42 -2.85 10.83
CA GLN A 19 -8.71 -1.68 11.67
C GLN A 19 -7.45 -0.86 11.93
N LEU A 20 -7.23 0.15 11.09
CA LEU A 20 -6.00 0.92 11.02
C LEU A 20 -6.06 2.14 11.95
N ALA A 21 -5.10 2.28 12.86
CA ALA A 21 -4.86 3.54 13.54
C ALA A 21 -4.30 4.59 12.55
N GLU A 22 -4.41 5.87 12.88
CA GLU A 22 -3.84 6.97 12.05
C GLU A 22 -2.36 6.69 11.71
N GLY A 23 -2.03 6.77 10.41
CA GLY A 23 -0.71 6.46 9.88
C GLY A 23 -0.36 4.97 9.78
N GLN A 24 -1.21 4.07 10.27
CA GLN A 24 -0.99 2.63 10.21
C GLN A 24 -1.30 2.09 8.80
N THR A 25 -0.32 1.38 8.22
CA THR A 25 -0.51 0.63 6.98
C THR A 25 -1.14 -0.74 7.26
N GLY A 26 -2.07 -1.16 6.42
CA GLY A 26 -2.69 -2.48 6.50
C GLY A 26 -1.78 -3.62 6.06
N LEU A 27 -2.25 -4.85 6.26
CA LEU A 27 -1.55 -6.09 5.87
C LEU A 27 -1.25 -6.18 4.37
N CYS A 28 -1.98 -5.44 3.54
CA CYS A 28 -1.72 -5.35 2.11
C CYS A 28 -0.50 -4.48 1.76
N HIS A 29 0.08 -3.77 2.72
CA HIS A 29 1.18 -2.81 2.55
C HIS A 29 0.87 -1.62 1.60
N GLY A 30 -0.35 -1.52 1.07
CA GLY A 30 -0.75 -0.46 0.12
C GLY A 30 -1.70 0.58 0.71
N ARG A 31 -2.53 0.25 1.70
CA ARG A 31 -3.52 1.18 2.27
C ARG A 31 -3.15 1.64 3.67
N VAL A 32 -3.43 2.91 3.97
CA VAL A 32 -3.08 3.58 5.22
C VAL A 32 -4.27 4.40 5.72
N ALA A 33 -4.41 4.55 7.04
CA ALA A 33 -5.38 5.50 7.60
C ALA A 33 -4.79 6.92 7.63
N VAL A 34 -5.51 7.87 7.04
CA VAL A 34 -5.17 9.31 7.08
C VAL A 34 -6.45 10.10 7.33
N GLY A 35 -6.47 10.96 8.35
CA GLY A 35 -7.64 11.76 8.69
C GLY A 35 -8.87 10.95 9.13
N GLY A 36 -8.66 9.70 9.57
CA GLY A 36 -9.76 8.77 9.89
C GLY A 36 -10.37 8.05 8.68
N GLU A 37 -9.82 8.22 7.48
CA GLU A 37 -10.22 7.51 6.26
C GLU A 37 -9.13 6.53 5.80
N VAL A 38 -9.52 5.48 5.09
CA VAL A 38 -8.57 4.57 4.45
C VAL A 38 -8.26 5.06 3.05
N VAL A 39 -7.01 5.44 2.82
CA VAL A 39 -6.52 5.91 1.52
C VAL A 39 -5.48 4.96 0.96
N ASP A 40 -5.29 5.01 -0.36
CA ASP A 40 -4.21 4.29 -1.01
C ASP A 40 -2.89 5.09 -0.88
N ALA A 41 -1.85 4.44 -0.38
CA ALA A 41 -0.55 5.05 -0.12
C ALA A 41 0.34 5.13 -1.37
N ASN A 42 0.02 4.38 -2.43
CA ASN A 42 0.83 4.28 -3.64
C ASN A 42 0.18 4.93 -4.87
N TYR A 43 -1.15 5.06 -4.88
CA TYR A 43 -1.87 5.57 -6.04
C TYR A 43 -1.47 7.02 -6.37
N GLY A 44 -1.20 7.27 -7.66
CA GLY A 44 -0.72 8.58 -8.14
C GLY A 44 0.76 8.86 -7.86
N ARG A 45 1.52 7.92 -7.27
CA ARG A 45 2.97 8.05 -7.07
C ARG A 45 3.73 7.26 -8.14
N VAL A 46 4.69 7.94 -8.77
CA VAL A 46 5.53 7.33 -9.80
C VAL A 46 6.66 6.53 -9.15
N THR A 47 6.77 5.25 -9.51
CA THR A 47 7.94 4.44 -9.18
C THR A 47 9.03 4.68 -10.22
N ALA A 48 10.27 4.92 -9.78
CA ALA A 48 11.38 5.13 -10.70
C ALA A 48 11.59 3.92 -11.63
N LEU A 49 11.80 4.19 -12.92
CA LEU A 49 12.00 3.17 -13.94
C LEU A 49 13.18 2.24 -13.62
N THR A 50 14.23 2.78 -13.02
CA THR A 50 15.41 2.04 -12.57
C THR A 50 15.04 0.99 -11.53
N THR A 51 14.25 1.36 -10.52
CA THR A 51 13.73 0.45 -9.49
C THR A 51 12.90 -0.67 -10.12
N VAL A 52 11.94 -0.33 -10.99
CA VAL A 52 11.08 -1.33 -11.66
C VAL A 52 11.92 -2.33 -12.47
N ARG A 53 12.91 -1.85 -13.22
CA ARG A 53 13.80 -2.70 -14.02
C ARG A 53 14.71 -3.59 -13.17
N GLN A 54 15.25 -3.07 -12.07
CA GLN A 54 16.06 -3.85 -11.13
C GLN A 54 15.26 -5.00 -10.51
N LEU A 55 14.05 -4.71 -10.03
CA LEU A 55 13.16 -5.72 -9.46
C LEU A 55 12.82 -6.81 -10.49
N ALA A 56 12.50 -6.41 -11.72
CA ALA A 56 12.25 -7.36 -12.80
C ALA A 56 13.48 -8.24 -13.12
N ALA A 57 14.69 -7.66 -13.12
CA ALA A 57 15.93 -8.41 -13.35
C ALA A 57 16.18 -9.46 -12.25
N ILE A 58 15.92 -9.10 -10.99
CA ILE A 58 16.00 -10.02 -9.84
C ILE A 58 14.97 -11.15 -9.99
N ALA A 59 13.71 -10.81 -10.26
CA ALA A 59 12.62 -11.77 -10.35
C ALA A 59 12.85 -12.80 -11.47
N ARG A 60 13.38 -12.39 -12.63
CA ARG A 60 13.67 -13.28 -13.77
C ARG A 60 14.69 -14.38 -13.47
N ARG A 61 15.49 -14.25 -12.40
CA ARG A 61 16.39 -15.33 -11.97
C ARG A 61 15.64 -16.50 -11.32
N HIS A 62 14.42 -16.26 -10.85
CA HIS A 62 13.64 -17.21 -10.06
C HIS A 62 12.27 -17.54 -10.67
N LEU A 63 11.77 -16.73 -11.59
CA LEU A 63 10.44 -16.87 -12.19
C LEU A 63 10.53 -16.92 -13.71
N LYS A 64 9.81 -17.88 -14.32
CA LYS A 64 9.77 -18.09 -15.78
C LYS A 64 9.09 -16.95 -16.53
N HIS A 65 8.03 -16.38 -15.96
CA HIS A 65 7.24 -15.31 -16.57
C HIS A 65 7.23 -14.10 -15.65
N VAL A 66 7.81 -12.99 -16.11
CA VAL A 66 7.88 -11.72 -15.37
C VAL A 66 7.37 -10.59 -16.27
N TYR A 67 6.25 -9.99 -15.86
CA TYR A 67 5.69 -8.79 -16.48
C TYR A 67 6.25 -7.55 -15.79
N VAL A 68 6.49 -6.50 -16.56
CA VAL A 68 7.11 -5.26 -16.08
C VAL A 68 6.11 -4.13 -16.24
N GLY A 69 5.80 -3.44 -15.15
CA GLY A 69 4.86 -2.33 -15.14
C GLY A 69 4.81 -1.66 -13.77
N ASN A 70 4.18 -0.48 -13.73
CA ASN A 70 3.75 0.19 -12.51
C ASN A 70 2.25 0.48 -12.68
N CYS A 71 1.52 0.53 -11.57
CA CYS A 71 0.17 1.08 -11.55
C CYS A 71 0.16 2.61 -11.69
#